data_AF-M1UJ21-F1
#
_entry.id   AF-M1UJ21-F1
#
_cell.length_a   1.000
_cell.length_b   1.000
_cell.length_c   1.000
_cell.angle_alpha   90.00
_cell.angle_beta   90.00
_cell.angle_gamma   90.00
#
_symmetry.space_group_name_H-M   'P 1'
#
loop_
_entity.id
_entity.type
_entity.pdbx_description
1 polymer ?
#
loop_
_entity_poly.entity_id
_entity_poly.type
_entity_poly.pdbx_seq_one_letter_code
_entity_poly.pdbx_strand_id
1 'polypeptide(L)' 'MPAFLIEYHRPSGRVKCTPFDSLIEATRERIRLDRLNEDPDMEIVAISGASENVIRHSHSRYFAAV' A
#
# COMPACT_ATOMS: atom_id res chain seq x y z
N MET A 1 10.90 -12.23 -1.88
CA MET A 1 9.45 -12.41 -1.72
C MET A 1 8.79 -11.13 -2.19
N PRO A 2 7.80 -11.21 -3.09
CA PRO A 2 7.12 -10.05 -3.60
C PRO A 2 6.45 -9.25 -2.48
N ALA A 3 6.23 -7.97 -2.77
CA ALA A 3 5.60 -7.04 -1.87
C ALA A 3 4.67 -6.11 -2.64
N PHE A 4 3.83 -5.42 -1.90
CA PHE A 4 2.84 -4.50 -2.43
C PHE A 4 2.92 -3.20 -1.64
N LEU A 5 2.87 -2.09 -2.35
CA LEU A 5 2.73 -0.76 -1.78
C LEU A 5 1.28 -0.32 -1.92
N ILE A 6 0.66 -0.03 -0.79
CA ILE A 6 -0.71 0.46 -0.71
C ILE A 6 -0.66 1.95 -0.40
N GLU A 7 -1.30 2.73 -1.25
CA GLU A 7 -1.63 4.14 -1.01
C GLU A 7 -3.14 4.21 -0.77
N TYR A 8 -3.58 4.57 0.43
CA TYR A 8 -4.97 4.58 0.85
C TYR A 8 -5.38 5.93 1.42
N HIS A 9 -6.34 6.61 0.77
CA HIS A 9 -6.86 7.89 1.24
C HIS A 9 -8.11 7.68 2.09
N ARG A 10 -7.98 7.83 3.42
CA ARG A 10 -8.99 7.43 4.43
C ARG A 10 -10.39 8.00 4.17
N PRO A 11 -10.59 9.29 3.87
CA PRO A 11 -11.92 9.88 3.72
C PRO A 11 -12.63 9.40 2.45
N SER A 12 -11.87 9.22 1.36
CA SER A 12 -12.45 8.82 0.07
C SER A 12 -12.57 7.31 -0.10
N GLY A 13 -11.82 6.53 0.69
CA GLY A 13 -11.63 5.10 0.46
C GLY A 13 -10.79 4.75 -0.78
N ARG A 14 -10.29 5.74 -1.53
CA ARG A 14 -9.46 5.51 -2.72
C ARG A 14 -8.20 4.74 -2.35
N VAL A 15 -8.01 3.62 -3.04
CA VAL A 15 -6.86 2.74 -2.86
C VAL A 15 -6.11 2.56 -4.17
N LYS A 16 -4.79 2.59 -4.09
CA LYS A 16 -3.88 2.16 -5.16
C LYS A 16 -2.94 1.11 -4.60
N CYS A 17 -2.82 0.00 -5.32
CA CYS A 17 -1.95 -1.12 -4.97
C CYS A 17 -0.91 -1.28 -6.06
N THR A 18 0.38 -1.18 -5.71
CA THR A 18 1.50 -1.29 -6.65
C THR A 18 2.37 -2.48 -6.28
N PRO A 19 2.59 -3.46 -7.17
CA PRO A 19 3.45 -4.62 -6.89
C PRO A 19 4.94 -4.27 -6.98
N PHE A 20 5.75 -5.00 -6.20
CA PHE A 20 7.21 -4.93 -6.13
C PHE A 20 7.80 -6.33 -5.99
N ASP A 21 9.03 -6.52 -6.48
CA ASP A 21 9.72 -7.82 -6.42
C ASP A 21 10.24 -8.14 -5.02
N SER A 22 10.46 -7.09 -4.20
CA SER A 22 10.92 -7.23 -2.82
C SER A 22 10.30 -6.22 -1.87
N LEU A 23 10.19 -6.61 -0.59
CA LEU A 23 9.76 -5.71 0.49
C LEU A 23 10.71 -4.52 0.67
N ILE A 24 12.00 -4.69 0.35
CA ILE A 24 13.00 -3.63 0.44
C ILE A 24 12.68 -2.50 -0.54
N GLU A 25 12.34 -2.85 -1.79
CA GLU A 25 11.95 -1.87 -2.80
C GLU A 25 10.64 -1.17 -2.46
N ALA A 26 9.61 -1.94 -2.05
CA ALA A 26 8.34 -1.37 -1.60
C ALA A 26 8.54 -0.42 -0.41
N THR A 27 9.41 -0.77 0.54
CA THR A 27 9.70 0.09 1.70
C THR A 27 10.47 1.35 1.31
N ARG A 28 11.42 1.26 0.37
CA ARG A 28 12.13 2.43 -0.14
C ARG A 28 11.16 3.40 -0.80
N GLU A 29 10.24 2.88 -1.59
CA GLU A 29 9.22 3.70 -2.25
C GLU A 29 8.23 4.30 -1.25
N ARG A 30 7.81 3.54 -0.23
CA ARG A 30 7.01 4.04 0.90
C ARG A 30 7.68 5.26 1.55
N ILE A 31 8.97 5.17 1.88
CA ILE A 31 9.71 6.29 2.50
C ILE A 31 9.82 7.48 1.54
N ARG A 32 9.97 7.24 0.24
CA ARG A 32 10.02 8.30 -0.78
C ARG A 32 8.68 9.03 -0.86
N LEU A 33 7.57 8.30 -0.92
CA LEU A 33 6.22 8.87 -0.98
C LEU A 33 5.83 9.53 0.34
N ASP A 34 6.16 8.94 1.49
CA ASP A 34 5.92 9.53 2.82
C ASP A 34 6.56 10.93 2.93
N ARG A 35 7.73 11.15 2.31
CA ARG A 35 8.40 12.46 2.29
C ARG A 35 7.76 13.49 1.36
N LEU A 36 7.07 13.02 0.32
CA LEU A 36 6.39 13.85 -0.67
C LEU A 36 4.91 14.05 -0.32
N ASN A 37 4.38 13.23 0.59
CA ASN A 37 3.01 13.25 0.99
C ASN A 37 2.76 14.41 1.96
N GLU A 38 2.00 15.40 1.51
CA GLU A 38 1.54 16.51 2.33
C GLU A 38 0.13 16.26 2.90
N ASP A 39 -0.52 15.16 2.48
CA ASP A 39 -1.88 14.82 2.86
C ASP A 39 -1.90 13.92 4.12
N PRO A 40 -2.37 14.43 5.28
CA PRO A 40 -2.41 13.66 6.52
C PRO A 40 -3.40 12.48 6.46
N ASP A 41 -4.33 12.49 5.51
CA ASP A 41 -5.35 11.46 5.33
C ASP A 41 -4.89 10.32 4.39
N MET A 42 -3.72 10.48 3.76
CA MET A 42 -3.10 9.44 2.94
C MET A 42 -2.23 8.50 3.79
N GLU A 43 -2.58 7.23 3.81
CA GLU A 43 -1.77 6.16 4.38
C GLU A 43 -0.94 5.47 3.30
N ILE A 44 0.36 5.33 3.53
CA ILE A 44 1.26 4.62 2.60
C ILE A 44 1.92 3.47 3.36
N VAL A 45 1.66 2.23 2.90
CA VAL A 45 2.07 1.01 3.61
C VAL A 45 2.69 0.00 2.66
N ALA A 46 3.82 -0.59 3.05
CA ALA A 46 4.47 -1.67 2.32
C ALA A 46 4.18 -3.01 3.01
N ILE A 47 3.72 -4.00 2.24
CA ILE A 47 3.27 -5.28 2.76
C ILE A 47 3.86 -6.41 1.92
N SER A 48 4.51 -7.37 2.55
CA SER A 48 4.97 -8.59 1.87
C SER A 48 3.80 -9.54 1.63
N GLY A 49 3.72 -10.13 0.43
CA GLY A 49 2.69 -11.12 0.13
C GLY A 49 2.98 -11.88 -1.16
N ALA A 50 2.45 -13.10 -1.25
CA ALA A 50 2.66 -13.96 -2.42
C ALA A 50 1.88 -13.49 -3.66
N SER A 51 0.76 -12.77 -3.47
CA SER A 51 -0.07 -12.21 -4.55
C SER A 51 -0.98 -11.10 -4.04
N GLU A 52 -1.54 -10.31 -4.95
CA GLU A 52 -2.48 -9.24 -4.60
C GLU A 52 -3.74 -9.77 -3.92
N ASN A 53 -4.27 -10.93 -4.34
CA ASN A 53 -5.42 -11.57 -3.71
C ASN A 53 -5.18 -11.88 -2.22
N VAL A 54 -3.98 -12.36 -1.88
CA VAL A 54 -3.60 -12.62 -0.49
C VAL A 54 -3.57 -11.34 0.32
N ILE A 55 -3.04 -10.25 -0.25
CA ILE A 55 -3.01 -8.94 0.41
C ILE A 55 -4.42 -8.36 0.57
N ARG A 56 -5.26 -8.45 -0.46
CA ARG A 56 -6.67 -7.99 -0.40
C ARG A 56 -7.47 -8.70 0.69
N HIS A 57 -7.23 -9.99 0.88
CA HIS A 57 -7.92 -10.76 1.92
C HIS A 57 -7.37 -10.47 3.33
N SER A 58 -6.04 -10.45 3.49
CA SER A 58 -5.38 -10.25 4.81
C SER A 58 -5.41 -8.81 5.31
N HIS A 59 -5.46 -7.82 4.41
CA HIS A 59 -5.45 -6.39 4.71
C HIS A 59 -6.69 -5.71 4.12
N SER A 60 -7.84 -6.37 4.25
CA SER A 60 -9.13 -5.97 3.66
C SER A 60 -9.55 -4.55 4.01
N ARG A 61 -9.08 -3.98 5.14
CA ARG A 61 -9.33 -2.58 5.52
C ARG A 61 -9.04 -1.59 4.39
N TYR A 62 -7.96 -1.78 3.64
CA TYR A 62 -7.59 -0.87 2.54
C TYR A 62 -8.45 -1.05 1.28
N PHE A 63 -9.19 -2.15 1.20
CA PHE A 63 -9.96 -2.55 0.01
C PHE A 63 -11.46 -2.60 0.27
N ALA A 64 -11.91 -2.32 1.50
CA ALA A 64 -13.31 -2.44 1.93
C ALA A 64 -14.23 -1.33 1.39
N ALA A 65 -13.65 -0.24 0.86
CA ALA A 65 -14.41 0.88 0.30
C ALA A 65 -14.71 0.73 -1.20
N VAL A 66 -14.42 -0.44 -1.78
CA VAL A 66 -14.71 -0.77 -3.20
C VAL A 66 -15.97 -1.62 -3.31
#